data_AF-A0A958BPL7-F1
#
_entry.id   AF-A0A958BPL7-F1
#
_cell.length_a   1.000
_cell.length_b   1.000
_cell.length_c   1.000
_cell.angle_alpha   90.00
_cell.angle_beta   90.00
_cell.angle_gamma   90.00
#
_symmetry.space_group_name_H-M   'P 1'
#
loop_
_entity.id
_entity.type
_entity.pdbx_description
1 polymer ?
#
loop_
_entity_poly.entity_id
_entity_poly.type
_entity_poly.pdbx_seq_one_letter_code
_entity_poly.pdbx_strand_id
1 'polypeptide(L)'
;MLIDDYLSDYQVSYRHSIVIDAPAERVFPIVQKFDLSNAALLRFLFWIRSIPAKLKGQDLLGATLADLQKGGLLVLGTDSQHEFLLGFV
;
A
#
# COMPACT_ATOMS: atom_id res chain seq x y z
N MET A 1 3.09 -17.75 -3.26
CA MET A 1 2.63 -16.50 -2.63
C MET A 1 1.44 -16.00 -3.44
N LEU A 2 0.50 -15.27 -2.85
CA LEU A 2 -0.68 -14.72 -3.55
C LEU A 2 -0.30 -13.97 -4.85
N ILE A 3 0.87 -13.32 -4.87
CA ILE A 3 1.36 -12.60 -6.05
C ILE A 3 1.57 -13.51 -7.26
N ASP A 4 1.91 -14.79 -7.07
CA ASP A 4 2.19 -15.74 -8.15
C ASP A 4 0.91 -16.10 -8.94
N ASP A 5 -0.27 -15.93 -8.34
CA ASP A 5 -1.56 -16.11 -9.01
C ASP A 5 -1.87 -14.97 -10.01
N TYR A 6 -1.22 -13.81 -9.84
CA TYR A 6 -1.45 -12.62 -10.65
C TYR A 6 -0.29 -12.31 -11.61
N LEU A 7 0.94 -12.61 -11.20
CA LEU A 7 2.16 -12.34 -11.96
C LEU A 7 3.08 -13.57 -11.86
N SER A 8 3.03 -14.43 -12.88
CA SER A 8 3.87 -15.62 -12.94
C SER A 8 5.33 -15.33 -13.34
N ASP A 9 5.58 -14.19 -14.00
CA ASP A 9 6.91 -13.74 -14.42
C ASP A 9 7.05 -12.24 -14.12
N TYR A 10 8.16 -11.86 -13.49
CA TYR A 10 8.40 -10.51 -12.98
C TYR A 10 9.59 -9.88 -13.69
N GLN A 11 9.37 -8.71 -14.28
CA GLN A 11 10.46 -7.91 -14.86
C GLN A 11 11.35 -7.29 -13.77
N VAL A 12 10.77 -7.00 -12.60
CA VAL A 12 11.47 -6.45 -11.43
C VAL A 12 10.85 -7.02 -10.17
N SER A 13 11.69 -7.45 -9.21
CA SER A 13 11.25 -7.87 -7.87
C SER A 13 12.17 -7.29 -6.79
N TYR A 14 11.58 -6.92 -5.66
CA TYR A 14 12.31 -6.46 -4.48
C TYR A 14 11.62 -6.99 -3.22
N ARG A 15 12.40 -7.45 -2.23
CA ARG A 15 11.89 -7.96 -0.96
C ARG A 15 12.54 -7.22 0.21
N HIS A 16 11.71 -6.68 1.10
CA HIS A 16 12.13 -6.16 2.41
C HIS A 16 11.55 -7.04 3.52
N SER A 17 12.28 -7.17 4.63
CA SER A 17 11.81 -7.89 5.83
C SER A 17 12.28 -7.17 7.08
N ILE A 18 11.40 -7.12 8.08
CA ILE A 18 11.71 -6.68 9.43
C ILE A 18 11.17 -7.71 10.42
N VAL A 19 11.80 -7.84 11.58
CA VAL A 19 11.35 -8.72 12.66
C VAL A 19 10.62 -7.87 13.71
N ILE A 20 9.41 -8.29 14.08
CA ILE A 20 8.59 -7.66 15.10
C ILE A 20 8.41 -8.67 16.23
N ASP A 21 8.75 -8.27 17.45
CA ASP A 21 8.54 -9.10 18.65
C ASP A 21 7.07 -9.04 19.09
N ALA A 22 6.18 -9.62 18.28
CA ALA A 22 4.76 -9.72 18.56
C ALA A 22 4.12 -10.88 17.76
N PRO A 23 3.04 -11.50 18.27
CA PRO A 23 2.30 -12.52 17.54
C PRO A 23 1.70 -12.00 16.22
N ALA A 24 1.67 -12.84 15.18
CA ALA A 24 1.18 -12.47 13.86
C ALA A 24 -0.29 -12.03 13.88
N GLU A 25 -1.11 -12.66 14.72
CA GLU A 25 -2.53 -12.37 14.90
C GLU A 25 -2.77 -10.94 15.41
N ARG A 26 -1.78 -10.35 16.08
CA ARG A 26 -1.82 -8.95 16.53
C ARG A 26 -1.32 -7.99 15.45
N VAL A 27 -0.27 -8.38 14.72
CA VAL A 27 0.37 -7.52 13.72
C VAL A 27 -0.45 -7.43 12.44
N PHE A 28 -0.99 -8.56 11.96
CA PHE A 28 -1.66 -8.64 10.67
C PHE A 28 -2.85 -7.67 10.52
N PRO A 29 -3.77 -7.53 11.51
CA PRO A 29 -4.86 -6.55 11.41
C PRO A 29 -4.40 -5.09 11.40
N ILE A 30 -3.18 -4.80 11.92
CA ILE A 30 -2.59 -3.46 11.90
C ILE A 30 -2.05 -3.16 10.50
N VAL A 31 -1.38 -4.12 9.87
CA VAL A 31 -0.86 -3.98 8.49
C VAL A 31 -2.01 -3.70 7.51
N GLN A 32 -3.16 -4.35 7.68
CA GLN A 32 -4.36 -4.09 6.86
C GLN A 32 -4.94 -2.69 7.04
N LYS A 33 -4.53 -1.94 8.06
CA LYS A 33 -4.94 -0.57 8.35
C LYS A 33 -3.78 0.41 8.21
N PHE A 34 -2.77 0.08 7.40
CA PHE A 34 -1.58 0.92 7.30
C PHE A 34 -1.94 2.36 6.90
N ASP A 35 -1.23 3.29 7.54
CA ASP A 35 -1.39 4.72 7.34
C ASP A 35 -0.01 5.35 7.17
N LEU A 36 0.23 5.92 5.99
CA LEU A 36 1.48 6.57 5.63
C LEU A 36 1.50 8.05 6.05
N SER A 37 0.42 8.57 6.65
CA SER A 37 0.28 9.96 7.06
C SER A 37 1.29 10.40 8.12
N ASN A 38 1.88 9.47 8.86
CA ASN A 38 2.89 9.75 9.88
C ASN A 38 4.32 9.78 9.32
N ALA A 39 4.54 9.32 8.08
CA ALA A 39 5.86 9.32 7.45
C ALA A 39 6.11 10.66 6.74
N ALA A 40 6.84 11.57 7.38
CA ALA A 40 7.11 12.92 6.87
C ALA A 40 7.69 12.92 5.43
N LEU A 41 8.60 11.99 5.14
CA LEU A 41 9.16 11.81 3.80
C LEU A 41 8.07 11.44 2.77
N LEU A 42 7.21 10.46 3.08
CA LEU A 42 6.15 10.02 2.17
C LEU A 42 5.12 11.12 1.92
N ARG A 43 4.73 11.87 2.97
CA ARG A 43 3.86 13.05 2.81
C ARG A 43 4.46 14.07 1.85
N PHE A 44 5.75 14.36 2.00
CA PHE A 44 6.44 15.29 1.12
C PHE A 44 6.47 14.81 -0.33
N LEU A 45 6.78 13.53 -0.55
CA LEU A 45 6.76 12.92 -1.89
C LEU A 45 5.36 12.92 -2.52
N PHE A 46 4.32 12.61 -1.74
CA PHE A 46 2.93 12.67 -2.21
C PHE A 46 2.50 14.11 -2.51
N TRP A 47 2.93 15.08 -1.70
CA TRP A 47 2.67 16.49 -1.96
C TRP A 47 3.27 16.92 -3.30
N ILE A 48 4.55 16.60 -3.56
CA ILE A 48 5.19 16.88 -4.87
C ILE A 48 4.40 16.22 -5.99
N ARG A 49 4.09 14.93 -5.84
CA ARG A 49 3.38 14.14 -6.86
C ARG A 49 1.97 14.66 -7.15
N SER A 50 1.37 15.38 -6.19
CA SER A 50 0.04 15.95 -6.33
C SER A 50 -0.04 17.28 -7.08
N ILE A 51 1.08 17.99 -7.26
CA ILE A 51 1.11 19.31 -7.91
C ILE A 51 0.43 19.29 -9.29
N PRO A 52 0.72 18.33 -10.19
CA PRO A 52 0.05 18.27 -11.49
C PRO A 52 -1.47 18.03 -11.41
N ALA A 53 -1.91 17.25 -10.43
CA ALA A 53 -3.33 16.95 -10.20
C ALA A 53 -4.08 18.18 -9.65
N LYS A 54 -3.47 18.93 -8.72
CA LYS A 54 -4.00 20.20 -8.21
C LYS A 54 -4.21 21.23 -9.31
N LEU A 55 -3.27 21.33 -10.26
CA LEU A 55 -3.39 22.22 -11.41
C LEU A 55 -4.58 21.85 -12.33
N LYS A 56 -5.02 20.59 -12.29
CA LYS A 56 -6.19 20.08 -13.02
C LYS A 56 -7.48 20.08 -12.19
N GLY A 57 -7.46 20.65 -10.98
CA GLY A 57 -8.63 20.71 -10.08
C GLY A 57 -9.04 19.36 -9.49
N GLN A 58 -8.14 18.37 -9.48
CA GLN A 58 -8.42 17.04 -8.96
C GLN A 58 -8.11 16.96 -7.46
N ASP A 59 -8.90 16.14 -6.76
CA ASP A 59 -8.75 15.94 -5.33
C ASP A 59 -7.51 15.09 -5.02
N LEU A 60 -6.92 15.31 -3.84
CA LEU A 60 -5.66 14.68 -3.46
C LEU A 60 -5.85 13.22 -3.07
N LEU A 61 -4.91 12.36 -3.49
CA LEU A 61 -4.75 11.07 -2.84
C LEU A 61 -4.24 11.32 -1.42
N GLY A 62 -5.04 10.92 -0.43
CA GLY A 62 -4.61 10.85 0.96
C GLY A 62 -3.57 9.73 1.16
N ALA A 63 -3.14 9.56 2.42
CA ALA A 63 -2.04 8.68 2.78
C ALA A 63 -2.49 7.39 3.49
N THR A 64 -3.79 7.25 3.75
CA THR A 64 -4.36 6.04 4.34
C THR A 64 -4.66 5.01 3.24
N LEU A 65 -4.73 3.72 3.58
CA LEU A 65 -5.20 2.70 2.63
C LEU A 65 -6.54 3.07 1.99
N ALA A 66 -7.49 3.60 2.77
CA ALA A 66 -8.81 3.99 2.27
C ALA A 66 -8.72 5.12 1.22
N ASP A 67 -7.78 6.05 1.38
CA ASP A 67 -7.55 7.11 0.40
C ASP A 67 -6.84 6.60 -0.85
N LEU A 68 -5.87 5.70 -0.67
CA LEU A 68 -5.19 5.06 -1.81
C LEU A 68 -6.18 4.21 -2.62
N GLN A 69 -7.18 3.61 -1.97
CA GLN A 69 -8.25 2.88 -2.64
C GLN A 69 -9.11 3.77 -3.54
N LYS A 70 -9.41 5.00 -3.10
CA LYS A 70 -10.06 6.00 -3.97
C LYS A 70 -9.19 6.34 -5.19
N GLY A 71 -7.88 6.16 -5.08
CA GLY A 71 -6.90 6.36 -6.14
C GLY A 71 -6.65 5.15 -7.05
N GLY A 72 -7.42 4.07 -6.93
CA GLY A 72 -7.29 2.88 -7.78
C GLY A 72 -6.40 1.78 -7.20
N LEU A 73 -5.89 1.93 -5.96
CA LEU A 73 -5.27 0.82 -5.25
C LEU A 73 -6.34 -0.18 -4.82
N LEU A 74 -6.18 -1.46 -5.12
CA LEU A 74 -7.12 -2.52 -4.77
C LEU A 74 -6.46 -3.56 -3.86
N VAL A 75 -7.27 -4.18 -3.01
CA VAL A 75 -6.91 -5.41 -2.33
C VAL A 75 -7.24 -6.56 -3.28
N LEU A 76 -6.21 -7.22 -3.81
CA LEU A 76 -6.36 -8.32 -4.77
C LEU A 76 -6.53 -9.68 -4.09
N GLY A 77 -6.01 -9.82 -2.88
CA GLY A 77 -6.12 -11.07 -2.15
C GLY A 77 -5.71 -10.92 -0.69
N THR A 78 -6.28 -11.77 0.16
CA THR A 78 -5.82 -11.94 1.53
C THR A 78 -5.79 -13.43 1.84
N ASP A 79 -4.69 -13.90 2.39
CA ASP A 79 -4.61 -15.18 3.06
C ASP A 79 -4.64 -14.91 4.56
N SER A 80 -5.57 -15.56 5.23
CA SER A 80 -5.89 -15.32 6.64
C SER A 80 -4.62 -15.40 7.48
N GLN A 81 -4.15 -14.26 7.97
CA GLN A 81 -2.98 -14.06 8.85
C GLN A 81 -1.58 -14.01 8.21
N HIS A 82 -1.43 -14.27 6.90
CA HIS A 82 -0.10 -14.46 6.33
C HIS A 82 0.22 -13.50 5.18
N GLU A 83 -0.75 -13.24 4.30
CA GLU A 83 -0.50 -12.45 3.10
C GLU A 83 -1.63 -11.46 2.82
N PHE A 84 -1.23 -10.24 2.44
CA PHE A 84 -2.12 -9.16 2.05
C PHE A 84 -1.60 -8.58 0.73
N LEU A 85 -2.31 -8.87 -0.35
CA LEU A 85 -1.91 -8.51 -1.71
C LEU A 85 -2.63 -7.24 -2.17
N LEU A 86 -1.84 -6.26 -2.60
CA LEU A 86 -2.29 -4.98 -3.13
C LEU A 86 -1.86 -4.84 -4.59
N GLY A 87 -2.66 -4.14 -5.38
CA GLY A 87 -2.32 -3.79 -6.76
C GLY A 87 -3.01 -2.51 -7.21
N PHE A 88 -2.60 -1.99 -8.37
CA PHE A 88 -3.27 -0.87 -9.03
C PHE A 88 -3.91 -1.36 -10.33
N VAL A 89 -5.06 -0.79 -10.69
CA VAL A 89 -5.72 -0.97 -12.00
C VAL A 89 -5.58 0.30 -12.82
#